data_AF-A0A9N8DG29-F1
#
_entry.id   AF-A0A9N8DG29-F1
#
_cell.length_a   1.000
_cell.length_b   1.000
_cell.length_c   1.000
_cell.angle_alpha   90.00
_cell.angle_beta   90.00
_cell.angle_gamma   90.00
#
_symmetry.space_group_name_H-M   'P 1'
#
loop_
_entity.id
_entity.type
_entity.pdbx_description
1 polymer ?
#
loop_
_entity_poly.entity_id
_entity_poly.type
_entity_poly.pdbx_seq_one_letter_code
_entity_poly.pdbx_strand_id
1 'polypeptide(L)'
;MMAEEVVRRAHERNITKKFPRPKNWKTDQLVSYLKSNPVITESDILYLRQQQNAFFQACTNSNKEKAQQSVVEEKQGTYRWGDDPNRYYRMIIAAQDDNVRKAMADDGKCKDRQRVDGRNSDKMPDGFYKALTDKWNDEEFVAKTPALPNLHEDFTIEHEIYHMDVPNPVSIEFITKRWKDCKMRLNRLANRYEGSGHGFGQIDGREVFGHMTEEALQADDRKDYLWHHFGERPHLLLL
;
A
#
# COMPACT_ATOMS: atom_id res chain seq x y z
N MET A 1 -25.40 -6.37 16.99
CA MET A 1 -25.93 -5.69 18.19
C MET A 1 -27.45 -5.48 18.17
N MET A 2 -28.03 -4.54 17.40
CA MET A 2 -29.49 -4.27 17.46
C MET A 2 -30.36 -5.43 16.95
N ALA A 3 -29.96 -6.10 15.86
CA ALA A 3 -30.68 -7.26 15.33
C ALA A 3 -30.67 -8.45 16.30
N GLU A 4 -29.55 -8.68 17.00
CA GLU A 4 -29.43 -9.73 18.02
C GLU A 4 -30.32 -9.43 19.23
N GLU A 5 -30.38 -8.17 19.66
CA GLU A 5 -31.24 -7.73 20.77
C GLU A 5 -32.73 -7.91 20.45
N VAL A 6 -33.15 -7.66 19.21
CA VAL A 6 -34.52 -7.92 18.74
C VAL A 6 -34.88 -9.40 18.85
N VAL A 7 -33.98 -10.30 18.44
CA VAL A 7 -34.16 -11.76 18.53
C VAL A 7 -34.21 -12.21 20.00
N ARG A 8 -33.30 -11.69 20.83
CA ARG A 8 -33.21 -12.02 22.26
C ARG A 8 -34.49 -11.67 23.02
N ARG A 9 -35.00 -10.43 22.88
CA ARG A 9 -36.25 -10.00 23.53
C ARG A 9 -37.46 -10.79 23.07
N ALA A 10 -37.48 -11.20 21.80
CA ALA A 10 -38.56 -12.04 21.28
C ALA A 10 -38.55 -13.45 21.88
N HIS A 11 -37.37 -14.00 22.17
CA HIS A 11 -37.22 -15.27 22.88
C HIS A 11 -37.67 -15.16 24.35
N GLU A 12 -37.24 -14.15 25.09
CA GLU A 12 -37.63 -13.98 26.50
C GLU A 12 -39.13 -13.72 26.68
N ARG A 13 -39.77 -13.07 25.71
CA ARG A 13 -41.22 -12.84 25.69
C ARG A 13 -42.02 -14.01 25.12
N ASN A 14 -41.37 -15.14 24.79
CA ASN A 14 -42.00 -16.33 24.22
C ASN A 14 -42.89 -16.03 22.99
N ILE A 15 -42.46 -15.12 22.10
CA ILE A 15 -43.24 -14.76 20.91
C ILE A 15 -43.12 -15.87 19.86
N THR A 16 -44.11 -16.74 19.73
CA THR A 16 -44.07 -17.88 18.79
C THR A 16 -44.73 -17.59 17.44
N LYS A 17 -45.84 -16.84 17.42
CA LYS A 17 -46.69 -16.66 16.22
C LYS A 17 -46.14 -15.66 15.20
N LYS A 18 -45.28 -14.72 15.60
CA LYS A 18 -44.67 -13.67 14.75
C LYS A 18 -43.25 -13.35 15.21
N PHE A 19 -42.39 -14.36 15.25
CA PHE A 19 -41.01 -14.18 15.67
C PHE A 19 -40.26 -13.24 14.70
N PRO A 20 -39.59 -12.17 15.19
CA PRO A 20 -38.91 -11.21 14.33
C PRO A 20 -37.68 -11.84 13.66
N ARG A 21 -37.47 -11.52 12.38
CA ARG A 21 -36.32 -11.97 11.58
C ARG A 21 -35.53 -10.76 11.06
N PRO A 22 -34.68 -10.15 11.91
CA PRO A 22 -34.10 -8.84 11.64
C PRO A 22 -32.91 -8.82 10.65
N LYS A 23 -32.55 -9.96 10.03
CA LYS A 23 -31.36 -10.09 9.17
C LYS A 23 -31.27 -9.00 8.07
N ASN A 24 -32.41 -8.55 7.55
CA ASN A 24 -32.50 -7.54 6.49
C ASN A 24 -33.29 -6.29 6.92
N TRP A 25 -33.51 -6.08 8.21
CA TRP A 25 -34.25 -4.90 8.68
C TRP A 25 -33.38 -3.66 8.61
N LYS A 26 -33.96 -2.55 8.16
CA LYS A 26 -33.30 -1.24 8.21
C LYS A 26 -33.21 -0.77 9.67
N THR A 27 -32.24 0.08 9.98
CA THR A 27 -31.98 0.60 11.33
C THR A 27 -33.24 1.20 11.97
N ASP A 28 -34.01 1.99 11.22
CA ASP A 28 -35.23 2.63 11.74
C ASP A 28 -36.29 1.61 12.16
N GLN A 29 -36.39 0.50 11.43
CA GLN A 29 -37.31 -0.58 11.73
C GLN A 29 -36.89 -1.34 13.00
N LEU A 30 -35.58 -1.57 13.17
CA LEU A 30 -35.03 -2.15 14.41
C LEU A 30 -35.31 -1.26 15.61
N VAL A 31 -35.05 0.04 15.49
CA VAL A 31 -35.30 1.03 16.55
C VAL A 31 -36.78 1.12 16.90
N SER A 32 -37.66 1.15 15.89
CA SER A 32 -39.12 1.18 16.10
C SER A 32 -39.61 -0.06 16.86
N TYR A 33 -39.12 -1.25 16.49
CA TYR A 33 -39.44 -2.49 17.20
C TYR A 33 -38.96 -2.47 18.65
N LEU A 34 -37.71 -2.06 18.90
CA LEU A 34 -37.12 -2.02 20.24
C LEU A 34 -37.79 -0.98 21.15
N LYS A 35 -38.25 0.15 20.59
CA LYS A 35 -39.07 1.14 21.31
C LYS A 35 -40.44 0.59 21.69
N SER A 36 -41.07 -0.16 20.77
CA SER A 36 -42.38 -0.78 20.99
C SER A 36 -42.31 -1.97 21.94
N ASN A 37 -41.10 -2.52 22.17
CA ASN A 37 -40.84 -3.64 23.06
C ASN A 37 -39.78 -3.24 24.10
N PRO A 38 -40.13 -2.38 25.07
CA PRO A 38 -39.17 -1.84 26.03
C PRO A 38 -38.63 -2.93 26.96
N VAL A 39 -37.48 -2.65 27.55
CA VAL A 39 -36.87 -3.50 28.57
C VAL A 39 -37.70 -3.39 29.85
N ILE A 40 -38.19 -4.52 30.34
CA ILE A 40 -39.02 -4.57 31.57
C ILE A 40 -38.33 -5.43 32.63
N THR A 41 -37.56 -6.44 32.21
CA THR A 41 -36.93 -7.40 33.11
C THR A 41 -35.58 -6.90 33.62
N GLU A 42 -35.27 -7.15 34.90
CA GLU A 42 -33.99 -6.76 35.50
C GLU A 42 -32.77 -7.44 34.83
N SER A 43 -32.94 -8.67 34.34
CA SER A 43 -31.92 -9.40 33.57
C SER A 43 -31.50 -8.67 32.29
N ASP A 44 -32.44 -8.06 31.58
CA ASP A 44 -32.19 -7.28 30.36
C ASP A 44 -31.39 -6.02 30.66
N ILE A 45 -31.72 -5.35 31.78
CA ILE A 45 -31.02 -4.14 32.22
C ILE A 45 -29.56 -4.48 32.53
N LEU A 46 -29.31 -5.59 33.23
CA LEU A 46 -27.97 -6.07 33.52
C LEU A 46 -27.19 -6.43 32.25
N TYR A 47 -27.82 -7.13 31.31
CA TYR A 47 -27.21 -7.46 30.02
C TYR A 47 -26.82 -6.21 29.22
N LEU A 48 -27.73 -5.23 29.11
CA LEU A 48 -27.45 -3.99 28.38
C LEU A 48 -26.35 -3.17 29.05
N ARG A 49 -26.31 -3.13 30.40
CA ARG A 49 -25.21 -2.50 31.15
C ARG A 49 -23.87 -3.19 30.89
N GLN A 50 -23.84 -4.52 30.81
CA GLN A 50 -22.63 -5.26 30.45
C GLN A 50 -22.16 -4.94 29.03
N GLN A 51 -23.07 -4.93 28.05
CA GLN A 51 -22.73 -4.58 26.67
C GLN A 51 -22.24 -3.13 26.54
N GLN A 52 -22.87 -2.20 27.26
CA GLN A 52 -22.44 -0.80 27.31
C GLN A 52 -21.03 -0.67 27.90
N ASN A 53 -20.74 -1.39 29.00
CA ASN A 53 -19.41 -1.40 29.59
C ASN A 53 -18.36 -2.01 28.65
N ALA A 54 -18.67 -3.13 27.99
CA ALA A 54 -17.78 -3.75 27.03
C ALA A 54 -17.45 -2.79 25.86
N PHE A 55 -18.46 -2.10 25.33
CA PHE A 55 -18.27 -1.09 24.30
C PHE A 55 -17.41 0.10 24.79
N PHE A 56 -17.68 0.60 25.99
CA PHE A 56 -16.91 1.68 26.59
C PHE A 56 -15.44 1.27 26.82
N GLN A 57 -15.19 0.05 27.29
CA GLN A 57 -13.84 -0.51 27.44
C GLN A 57 -13.13 -0.64 26.09
N ALA A 58 -13.82 -1.12 25.05
CA ALA A 58 -13.25 -1.21 23.71
C ALA A 58 -12.87 0.18 23.15
N CYS A 59 -13.74 1.18 23.31
CA CYS A 59 -13.45 2.56 22.88
C CYS A 59 -12.31 3.18 23.69
N THR A 60 -12.29 2.99 25.01
CA THR A 60 -11.22 3.53 25.85
C THR A 60 -9.88 2.85 25.57
N ASN A 61 -9.84 1.54 25.32
CA ASN A 61 -8.63 0.83 24.93
C ASN A 61 -8.14 1.30 23.54
N SER A 62 -9.01 1.40 22.54
CA SER A 62 -8.64 1.93 21.22
C SER A 62 -8.10 3.37 21.29
N ASN A 63 -8.68 4.22 22.16
CA ASN A 63 -8.18 5.58 22.38
C ASN A 63 -6.83 5.58 23.12
N LYS A 64 -6.62 4.68 24.09
CA LYS A 64 -5.33 4.51 24.76
C LYS A 64 -4.25 4.03 23.80
N GLU A 65 -4.57 3.09 22.90
CA GLU A 65 -3.63 2.61 21.87
C GLU A 65 -3.23 3.74 20.91
N LYS A 66 -4.20 4.54 20.45
CA LYS A 66 -3.93 5.74 19.62
C LYS A 66 -3.08 6.77 20.36
N ALA A 67 -3.38 7.02 21.65
CA ALA A 67 -2.60 7.94 22.47
C ALA A 67 -1.18 7.41 22.76
N GLN A 68 -1.02 6.10 22.92
CA GLN A 68 0.30 5.48 23.06
C GLN A 68 1.10 5.56 21.76
N GLN A 69 0.45 5.35 20.61
CA GLN A 69 1.08 5.58 19.30
C GLN A 69 1.51 7.03 19.13
N SER A 70 0.68 8.01 19.49
CA SER A 70 1.07 9.43 19.39
C SER A 70 2.20 9.80 20.35
N VAL A 71 2.26 9.21 21.55
CA VAL A 71 3.35 9.44 22.51
C VAL A 71 4.67 8.78 22.05
N VAL A 72 4.61 7.63 21.38
CA VAL A 72 5.78 7.02 20.73
C VAL A 72 6.28 7.91 19.57
N GLU A 73 5.36 8.48 18.79
CA GLU A 73 5.67 9.44 17.72
C GLU A 73 6.29 10.75 18.27
N GLU A 74 5.84 11.25 19.43
CA GLU A 74 6.41 12.44 20.09
C GLU A 74 7.82 12.20 20.64
N LYS A 75 8.10 11.02 21.20
CA LYS A 75 9.42 10.69 21.77
C LYS A 75 10.51 10.47 20.72
N GLN A 76 10.14 10.17 19.48
CA GLN A 76 11.10 9.96 18.37
C GLN A 76 11.47 11.24 17.62
N GLY A 77 10.97 12.40 18.05
CA GLY A 77 11.09 13.64 17.30
C GLY A 77 10.17 13.57 16.08
N THR A 78 9.24 14.51 15.99
CA THR A 78 8.24 14.58 14.90
C THR A 78 8.87 15.00 13.57
N TYR A 79 9.84 14.26 13.05
CA TYR A 79 10.26 14.38 11.66
C TYR A 79 9.25 13.64 10.80
N ARG A 80 8.33 14.38 10.18
CA ARG A 80 7.47 13.76 9.18
C ARG A 80 8.37 13.41 8.01
N TRP A 81 8.26 12.18 7.53
CA TRP A 81 9.02 11.70 6.37
C TRP A 81 8.97 12.66 5.15
N GLY A 82 7.89 13.43 5.02
CA GLY A 82 7.70 14.41 3.95
C GLY A 82 8.40 15.75 4.13
N ASP A 83 8.91 16.06 5.33
CA ASP A 83 9.50 17.36 5.64
C ASP A 83 10.95 17.46 5.11
N ASP A 84 11.60 16.33 4.85
CA ASP A 84 12.97 16.26 4.34
C ASP A 84 13.05 15.48 3.01
N PRO A 85 13.33 16.15 1.89
CA PRO A 85 13.53 15.51 0.58
C PRO A 85 14.64 14.46 0.56
N ASN A 86 15.68 14.60 1.39
CA ASN A 86 16.84 13.71 1.40
C ASN A 86 16.47 12.27 1.73
N ARG A 87 15.40 12.06 2.51
CA ARG A 87 14.86 10.73 2.80
C ARG A 87 14.37 10.01 1.55
N TYR A 88 13.72 10.75 0.64
CA TYR A 88 13.27 10.23 -0.64
C TYR A 88 14.44 9.99 -1.59
N TYR A 89 15.39 10.93 -1.67
CA TYR A 89 16.58 10.77 -2.51
C TYR A 89 17.40 9.55 -2.09
N ARG A 90 17.69 9.38 -0.79
CA ARG A 90 18.37 8.20 -0.27
C ARG A 90 17.65 6.90 -0.64
N MET A 91 16.32 6.86 -0.49
CA MET A 91 15.53 5.67 -0.86
C MET A 91 15.58 5.37 -2.36
N ILE A 92 15.49 6.40 -3.21
CA ILE A 92 15.54 6.24 -4.67
C ILE A 92 16.93 5.75 -5.10
N ILE A 93 18.00 6.33 -4.56
CA ILE A 93 19.38 5.94 -4.88
C ILE A 93 19.68 4.54 -4.33
N ALA A 94 19.22 4.21 -3.11
CA ALA A 94 19.32 2.85 -2.57
C ALA A 94 18.64 1.82 -3.48
N ALA A 95 17.49 2.17 -4.08
CA ALA A 95 16.80 1.30 -5.03
C ALA A 95 17.54 1.11 -6.37
N GLN A 96 18.53 1.95 -6.67
CA GLN A 96 19.39 1.81 -7.84
C GLN A 96 20.60 0.90 -7.60
N ASP A 97 20.88 0.50 -6.35
CA ASP A 97 21.93 -0.48 -6.05
C ASP A 97 21.68 -1.78 -6.81
N ASP A 98 22.75 -2.38 -7.34
CA ASP A 98 22.67 -3.57 -8.19
C ASP A 98 21.99 -4.75 -7.49
N ASN A 99 22.18 -4.92 -6.19
CA ASN A 99 21.56 -6.01 -5.44
C ASN A 99 20.05 -5.76 -5.28
N VAL A 100 19.67 -4.52 -5.00
CA VAL A 100 18.26 -4.13 -4.89
C VAL A 100 17.56 -4.23 -6.24
N ARG A 101 18.21 -3.80 -7.32
CA ARG A 101 17.72 -3.96 -8.70
C ARG A 101 17.54 -5.41 -9.10
N LYS A 102 18.50 -6.28 -8.78
CA LYS A 102 18.39 -7.74 -9.00
C LYS A 102 17.21 -8.32 -8.24
N ALA A 103 17.06 -7.98 -6.96
CA ALA A 103 15.93 -8.40 -6.14
C ALA A 103 14.58 -7.89 -6.70
N MET A 104 14.55 -6.66 -7.25
CA MET A 104 13.37 -6.11 -7.92
C MET A 104 13.03 -6.85 -9.23
N ALA A 105 14.04 -7.18 -10.03
CA ALA A 105 13.84 -7.90 -11.30
C ALA A 105 13.41 -9.35 -11.07
N ASP A 106 13.84 -9.96 -9.97
CA ASP A 106 13.43 -11.31 -9.56
C ASP A 106 12.06 -11.33 -8.87
N ASP A 107 11.57 -10.18 -8.37
CA ASP A 107 10.27 -10.06 -7.74
C ASP A 107 9.16 -10.34 -8.76
N GLY A 108 8.34 -11.36 -8.49
CA GLY A 108 7.26 -11.81 -9.38
C GLY A 108 7.66 -12.82 -10.46
N LYS A 109 8.93 -13.24 -10.56
CA LYS A 109 9.29 -14.40 -11.40
C LYS A 109 8.65 -15.67 -10.87
N CYS A 110 8.21 -16.55 -11.78
CA CYS A 110 7.66 -17.86 -11.41
C CYS A 110 8.72 -18.62 -10.60
N LYS A 111 8.36 -19.00 -9.36
CA LYS A 111 9.28 -19.69 -8.47
C LYS A 111 9.43 -21.13 -8.95
N ASP A 112 10.65 -21.57 -9.17
CA ASP A 112 10.95 -22.99 -9.35
C ASP A 112 10.45 -23.77 -8.14
N ARG A 113 10.09 -25.04 -8.33
CA ARG A 113 9.52 -25.90 -7.28
C ARG A 113 10.39 -25.93 -6.01
N GLN A 114 11.71 -25.94 -6.15
CA GLN A 114 12.66 -25.82 -5.02
C GLN A 114 12.54 -24.51 -4.23
N ARG A 115 12.25 -23.39 -4.90
CA ARG A 115 12.03 -22.07 -4.26
C ARG A 115 10.67 -21.98 -3.58
N VAL A 116 9.70 -22.76 -4.04
CA VAL A 116 8.38 -22.91 -3.38
C VAL A 116 8.51 -23.80 -2.14
N ASP A 117 9.23 -24.92 -2.26
CA ASP A 117 9.41 -25.88 -1.17
C ASP A 117 10.35 -25.34 -0.07
N GLY A 118 11.32 -24.49 -0.43
CA GLY A 118 12.25 -23.82 0.48
C GLY A 118 11.75 -22.49 1.08
N ARG A 119 10.44 -22.26 1.17
CA ARG A 119 9.84 -20.95 1.52
C ARG A 119 10.30 -20.36 2.86
N ASN A 120 10.76 -21.18 3.80
CA ASN A 120 11.30 -20.77 5.10
C ASN A 120 12.80 -21.09 5.25
N SER A 121 13.53 -21.27 4.15
CA SER A 121 14.98 -21.51 4.22
C SER A 121 15.76 -20.20 4.23
N ASP A 122 16.81 -20.14 5.05
CA ASP A 122 17.73 -18.98 5.12
C ASP A 122 18.49 -18.70 3.82
N LYS A 123 18.42 -19.63 2.85
CA LYS A 123 19.03 -19.50 1.52
C LYS A 123 18.15 -18.76 0.52
N MET A 124 16.93 -18.37 0.90
CA MET A 124 16.08 -17.59 0.00
C MET A 124 16.70 -16.19 -0.18
N PRO A 125 16.95 -15.75 -1.43
CA PRO A 125 17.41 -14.38 -1.66
C PRO A 125 16.37 -13.38 -1.16
N ASP A 126 16.87 -12.27 -0.62
CA ASP A 126 16.03 -11.24 -0.03
C ASP A 126 15.08 -10.65 -1.08
N GLY A 127 13.81 -10.51 -0.70
CA GLY A 127 12.84 -9.81 -1.53
C GLY A 127 13.21 -8.34 -1.69
N PHE A 128 12.72 -7.71 -2.76
CA PHE A 128 12.99 -6.31 -3.10
C PHE A 128 12.91 -5.36 -1.89
N TYR A 129 11.83 -5.41 -1.11
CA TYR A 129 11.65 -4.51 0.03
C TYR A 129 12.64 -4.76 1.17
N LYS A 130 13.07 -6.00 1.37
CA LYS A 130 14.09 -6.32 2.38
C LYS A 130 15.45 -5.79 1.93
N ALA A 131 15.88 -6.13 0.72
CA ALA A 131 17.12 -5.61 0.15
C ALA A 131 17.18 -4.07 0.17
N LEU A 132 16.07 -3.40 -0.16
CA LEU A 132 15.97 -1.94 -0.11
C LEU A 132 16.05 -1.39 1.32
N THR A 133 15.40 -2.05 2.29
CA THR A 133 15.43 -1.66 3.71
C THR A 133 16.84 -1.77 4.26
N ASP A 134 17.50 -2.90 4.00
CA ASP A 134 18.85 -3.16 4.46
C ASP A 134 19.83 -2.14 3.89
N LYS A 135 19.70 -1.81 2.58
CA LYS A 135 20.53 -0.79 1.94
C LYS A 135 20.26 0.63 2.45
N TRP A 136 19.02 0.96 2.77
CA TRP A 136 18.68 2.29 3.30
C TRP A 136 19.26 2.50 4.71
N ASN A 137 19.15 1.47 5.55
CA ASN A 137 19.62 1.45 6.95
C ASN A 137 21.14 1.26 7.07
N ASP A 138 21.85 0.95 5.98
CA ASP A 138 23.30 0.81 5.94
C ASP A 138 23.95 2.16 6.29
N GLU A 139 24.68 2.21 7.41
CA GLU A 139 25.34 3.42 7.90
C GLU A 139 26.53 3.82 7.02
N GLU A 140 27.17 2.86 6.35
CA GLU A 140 28.30 3.08 5.46
C GLU A 140 27.85 3.53 4.06
N PHE A 141 26.58 3.32 3.72
CA PHE A 141 26.03 3.75 2.45
C PHE A 141 25.84 5.27 2.40
N VAL A 142 26.55 5.91 1.48
CA VAL A 142 26.38 7.34 1.13
C VAL A 142 25.63 7.44 -0.19
N ALA A 143 24.43 8.01 -0.15
CA ALA A 143 23.62 8.19 -1.35
C ALA A 143 24.05 9.47 -2.07
N LYS A 144 24.47 9.35 -3.33
CA LYS A 144 24.93 10.47 -4.15
C LYS A 144 23.94 10.81 -5.25
N THR A 145 23.44 12.04 -5.28
CA THR A 145 22.53 12.49 -6.34
C THR A 145 23.33 12.97 -7.56
N PRO A 146 23.01 12.55 -8.78
CA PRO A 146 23.72 13.04 -9.96
C PRO A 146 23.48 14.54 -10.16
N ALA A 147 24.52 15.27 -10.59
CA ALA A 147 24.39 16.66 -11.02
C ALA A 147 23.64 16.72 -12.36
N LEU A 148 22.56 17.49 -12.41
CA LEU A 148 21.72 17.76 -13.57
C LEU A 148 21.66 19.28 -13.83
N PRO A 149 22.75 19.88 -14.33
CA PRO A 149 22.85 21.33 -14.50
C PRO A 149 21.85 21.90 -15.51
N ASN A 150 21.33 21.06 -16.42
CA ASN A 150 20.34 21.47 -17.42
C ASN A 150 18.89 21.37 -16.93
N LEU A 151 18.64 20.92 -15.69
CA LEU A 151 17.30 20.73 -15.14
C LEU A 151 16.82 21.93 -14.32
N HIS A 152 17.58 22.32 -13.30
CA HIS A 152 17.33 23.47 -12.43
C HIS A 152 18.61 23.82 -11.66
N GLU A 153 18.74 25.07 -11.19
CA GLU A 153 19.90 25.54 -10.42
C GLU A 153 20.18 24.66 -9.19
N ASP A 154 19.12 24.23 -8.50
CA ASP A 154 19.19 23.33 -7.33
C ASP A 154 19.80 21.95 -7.63
N PHE A 155 19.82 21.51 -8.89
CA PHE A 155 20.42 20.23 -9.30
C PHE A 155 21.79 20.41 -9.96
N THR A 156 22.38 21.60 -9.92
CA THR A 156 23.69 21.86 -10.54
C THR A 156 24.82 21.11 -9.85
N ILE A 157 24.68 20.84 -8.55
CA ILE A 157 25.71 20.25 -7.70
C ILE A 157 25.27 18.84 -7.29
N GLU A 158 26.23 17.93 -7.20
CA GLU A 158 26.03 16.60 -6.61
C GLU A 158 25.89 16.73 -5.09
N HIS A 159 24.85 16.12 -4.53
CA HIS A 159 24.59 16.10 -3.09
C HIS A 159 24.83 14.71 -2.53
N GLU A 160 25.61 14.65 -1.45
CA GLU A 160 25.84 13.45 -0.67
C GLU A 160 24.89 13.43 0.52
N ILE A 161 24.21 12.30 0.70
CA ILE A 161 23.22 12.11 1.76
C ILE A 161 23.68 10.96 2.64
N TYR A 162 24.08 11.28 3.87
CA TYR A 162 24.56 10.32 4.85
C TYR A 162 23.40 9.73 5.65
N HIS A 163 23.61 8.57 6.27
CA HIS A 163 22.60 7.97 7.15
C HIS A 163 22.30 8.88 8.35
N MET A 164 23.31 9.58 8.87
CA MET A 164 23.15 10.51 10.00
C MET A 164 22.25 11.71 9.68
N ASP A 165 22.17 12.12 8.41
CA ASP A 165 21.32 13.23 7.97
C ASP A 165 19.84 12.86 7.94
N VAL A 166 19.53 11.57 7.84
CA VAL A 166 18.17 11.03 7.79
C VAL A 166 17.92 10.07 8.94
N PRO A 167 17.97 10.55 10.19
CA PRO A 167 17.90 9.69 11.36
C PRO A 167 16.57 8.94 11.41
N ASN A 168 16.66 7.73 11.95
CA ASN A 168 15.65 6.71 12.22
C ASN A 168 15.70 5.52 11.25
N PRO A 169 16.19 4.35 11.69
CA PRO A 169 16.11 3.14 10.90
C PRO A 169 14.66 2.83 10.53
N VAL A 170 14.45 2.43 9.28
CA VAL A 170 13.11 2.11 8.76
C VAL A 170 12.87 0.62 8.80
N SER A 171 11.63 0.24 9.12
CA SER A 171 11.17 -1.14 8.97
C SER A 171 10.76 -1.45 7.53
N ILE A 172 10.74 -2.74 7.18
CA ILE A 172 10.31 -3.23 5.86
C ILE A 172 8.88 -2.76 5.55
N GLU A 173 7.98 -2.81 6.53
CA GLU A 173 6.59 -2.36 6.38
C GLU A 173 6.52 -0.86 6.07
N PHE A 174 7.34 -0.07 6.77
CA PHE A 174 7.40 1.36 6.58
C PHE A 174 7.94 1.73 5.19
N ILE A 175 9.06 1.13 4.77
CA ILE A 175 9.63 1.40 3.44
C ILE A 175 8.67 0.97 2.33
N THR A 176 7.97 -0.15 2.51
CA THR A 176 6.97 -0.65 1.56
C THR A 176 5.86 0.38 1.37
N LYS A 177 5.36 0.97 2.47
CA LYS A 177 4.35 2.03 2.42
C LYS A 177 4.88 3.26 1.69
N ARG A 178 6.09 3.73 2.03
CA ARG A 178 6.70 4.92 1.40
C ARG A 178 6.99 4.72 -0.09
N TRP A 179 7.46 3.54 -0.47
CA TRP A 179 7.70 3.19 -1.87
C TRP A 179 6.40 3.23 -2.69
N LYS A 180 5.31 2.68 -2.15
CA LYS A 180 3.97 2.74 -2.78
C LYS A 180 3.47 4.18 -2.90
N ASP A 181 3.64 4.99 -1.86
CA ASP A 181 3.30 6.42 -1.88
C ASP A 181 4.08 7.16 -2.98
N CYS A 182 5.37 6.89 -3.12
CA CYS A 182 6.22 7.45 -4.19
C CYS A 182 5.71 7.07 -5.58
N LYS A 183 5.44 5.79 -5.83
CA LYS A 183 4.88 5.33 -7.11
C LYS A 183 3.56 6.01 -7.45
N MET A 184 2.67 6.15 -6.46
CA MET A 184 1.39 6.83 -6.65
C MET A 184 1.57 8.31 -7.01
N ARG A 185 2.48 9.02 -6.32
CA ARG A 185 2.80 10.42 -6.61
C ARG A 185 3.40 10.59 -8.00
N LEU A 186 4.32 9.70 -8.39
CA LEU A 186 4.93 9.70 -9.71
C LEU A 186 3.87 9.52 -10.81
N ASN A 187 2.98 8.53 -10.67
CA ASN A 187 1.90 8.31 -11.63
C ASN A 187 0.97 9.52 -11.76
N ARG A 188 0.65 10.19 -10.64
CA ARG A 188 -0.15 11.44 -10.67
C ARG A 188 0.60 12.59 -11.35
N LEU A 189 1.91 12.69 -11.16
CA LEU A 189 2.72 13.71 -11.81
C LEU A 189 2.80 13.43 -13.33
N ALA A 190 3.09 12.20 -13.71
CA ALA A 190 3.13 11.76 -15.11
C ALA A 190 1.79 12.03 -15.81
N ASN A 191 0.66 11.64 -15.22
CA ASN A 191 -0.66 11.89 -15.81
C ASN A 191 -0.97 13.39 -15.98
N ARG A 192 -0.54 14.24 -15.02
CA ARG A 192 -0.68 15.69 -15.15
C ARG A 192 0.23 16.27 -16.22
N TYR A 193 1.44 15.72 -16.36
CA TYR A 193 2.39 16.10 -17.40
C TYR A 193 1.84 15.75 -18.79
N GLU A 194 1.36 14.52 -18.98
CA GLU A 194 0.73 14.09 -20.25
C GLU A 194 -0.50 14.94 -20.59
N GLY A 195 -1.37 15.23 -19.61
CA GLY A 195 -2.54 16.10 -19.80
C GLY A 195 -2.23 17.58 -19.97
N SER A 196 -0.98 18.02 -19.77
CA SER A 196 -0.59 19.44 -19.91
C SER A 196 -0.28 19.86 -21.35
N GLY A 197 -0.39 18.94 -22.32
CA GLY A 197 -0.06 19.17 -23.73
C GLY A 197 1.44 19.21 -24.04
N HIS A 198 2.30 19.15 -23.01
CA HIS A 198 3.76 19.02 -23.11
C HIS A 198 4.24 17.56 -23.01
N GLY A 199 3.31 16.63 -22.81
CA GLY A 199 3.56 15.19 -22.80
C GLY A 199 3.88 14.60 -24.18
N PHE A 200 4.47 13.41 -24.18
CA PHE A 200 4.78 12.68 -25.42
C PHE A 200 3.53 12.03 -26.04
N GLY A 201 2.45 11.86 -25.27
CA GLY A 201 1.14 11.47 -25.77
C GLY A 201 0.10 12.49 -25.34
N GLN A 202 -0.42 13.28 -26.28
CA GLN A 202 -1.49 14.23 -26.00
C GLN A 202 -2.77 13.49 -25.60
N ILE A 203 -2.92 13.21 -24.31
CA ILE A 203 -4.17 12.74 -23.73
C ILE A 203 -5.04 13.97 -23.55
N ASP A 204 -5.73 14.38 -24.62
CA ASP A 204 -6.86 15.26 -24.46
C ASP A 204 -7.84 14.53 -23.54
N GLY A 205 -8.25 15.15 -22.43
CA GLY A 205 -9.08 14.55 -21.38
C GLY A 205 -10.48 14.10 -21.81
N ARG A 206 -10.68 13.90 -23.11
CA ARG A 206 -11.87 13.38 -23.79
C ARG A 206 -11.68 11.98 -24.39
N GLU A 207 -10.53 11.33 -24.25
CA GLU A 207 -10.36 9.98 -24.78
C GLU A 207 -10.46 8.87 -23.71
N VAL A 208 -11.58 8.18 -23.86
CA VAL A 208 -12.02 6.96 -23.19
C VAL A 208 -10.92 5.89 -23.28
N PHE A 209 -10.66 5.27 -22.13
CA PHE A 209 -9.94 4.01 -22.02
C PHE A 209 -10.49 3.01 -23.06
N GLY A 210 -9.79 2.78 -24.18
CA GLY A 210 -10.13 1.71 -25.12
C GLY A 210 -10.47 2.07 -26.58
N HIS A 211 -10.17 3.28 -27.07
CA HIS A 211 -10.22 3.51 -28.54
C HIS A 211 -8.87 3.17 -29.19
N MET A 212 -8.74 1.95 -29.68
CA MET A 212 -7.80 1.68 -30.77
C MET A 212 -8.32 2.41 -32.00
N THR A 213 -7.63 3.48 -32.40
CA THR A 213 -7.86 4.08 -33.72
C THR A 213 -7.29 3.17 -34.80
N GLU A 214 -7.94 3.10 -35.94
CA GLU A 214 -7.50 2.28 -37.09
C GLU A 214 -6.10 2.70 -37.59
N GLU A 215 -5.75 3.97 -37.42
CA GLU A 215 -4.40 4.50 -37.69
C GLU A 215 -3.34 3.94 -36.72
N ALA A 216 -3.69 3.70 -35.45
CA ALA A 216 -2.79 3.05 -34.50
C ALA A 216 -2.61 1.55 -34.78
N LEU A 217 -3.43 0.93 -35.62
CA LEU A 217 -3.26 -0.47 -36.08
C LEU A 217 -2.32 -0.59 -37.29
N GLN A 218 -2.17 0.47 -38.10
CA GLN A 218 -1.31 0.45 -39.28
C GLN A 218 0.16 0.76 -38.99
N ALA A 219 0.46 1.46 -37.89
CA ALA A 219 1.83 1.76 -37.45
C ALA A 219 2.32 0.79 -36.35
N ASP A 220 1.51 -0.19 -35.96
CA ASP A 220 1.83 -1.14 -34.90
C ASP A 220 2.63 -2.32 -35.43
N ASP A 221 3.93 -2.09 -35.66
CA ASP A 221 4.90 -3.15 -35.97
C ASP A 221 5.25 -3.97 -34.72
N ARG A 222 4.24 -4.41 -33.95
CA ARG A 222 4.40 -5.44 -32.90
C ARG A 222 4.90 -6.78 -33.44
N LYS A 223 5.01 -6.93 -34.77
CA LYS A 223 5.76 -8.02 -35.42
C LYS A 223 7.27 -7.95 -35.14
N ASP A 224 7.85 -6.78 -34.91
CA ASP A 224 9.28 -6.62 -34.60
C ASP A 224 9.64 -7.03 -33.15
N TYR A 225 8.65 -7.13 -32.26
CA TYR A 225 8.85 -7.58 -30.88
C TYR A 225 8.63 -9.08 -30.67
N LEU A 226 8.14 -9.80 -31.68
CA LEU A 226 8.07 -11.26 -31.67
C LEU A 226 9.28 -11.85 -32.39
N TRP A 227 10.42 -11.89 -31.70
CA TRP A 227 11.56 -12.72 -32.07
C TRP A 227 11.19 -14.20 -31.94
N HIS A 228 10.44 -14.75 -32.90
CA HIS A 228 10.02 -16.15 -32.89
C HIS A 228 10.66 -17.03 -33.97
N HIS A 229 11.58 -16.52 -34.81
CA HIS A 229 12.16 -17.31 -35.91
C HIS A 229 13.69 -17.21 -36.15
N PHE A 230 14.49 -16.64 -35.26
CA PHE A 230 15.96 -16.70 -35.37
C PHE A 230 16.66 -17.72 -34.46
N GLY A 231 15.90 -18.63 -33.84
CA GLY A 231 16.43 -19.73 -33.02
C GLY A 231 17.13 -20.86 -33.79
N GLU A 232 17.18 -20.82 -35.13
CA GLU A 232 17.72 -21.91 -35.96
C GLU A 232 18.77 -21.47 -37.00
N ARG A 233 19.54 -20.41 -36.74
CA ARG A 233 20.77 -20.18 -37.55
C ARG A 233 22.01 -20.63 -36.78
N PRO A 234 22.76 -21.63 -37.26
CA PRO A 234 24.07 -21.96 -36.72
C PRO A 234 24.98 -20.76 -37.01
N HIS A 235 25.22 -19.95 -35.98
CA HIS A 235 26.12 -18.82 -36.09
C HIS A 235 27.53 -19.39 -36.19
N LEU A 236 28.09 -19.15 -37.37
CA LEU A 236 29.48 -19.34 -37.77
C LEU A 236 30.44 -18.95 -36.64
N LEU A 237 30.95 -19.94 -35.91
CA LEU A 237 32.28 -19.88 -35.35
C LEU A 237 33.25 -20.18 -36.50
N LEU A 238 33.68 -19.14 -37.19
CA LEU A 238 34.89 -19.18 -38.01
C LEU A 238 35.84 -18.12 -37.48
N LEU A 239 36.90 -18.65 -36.85
CA LEU A 239 38.27 -18.16 -36.68
C LEU A 239 38.53 -16.64 -36.82
#